data_AF-A0AAE9JA21-F1
#
_entry.id   AF-A0AAE9JA21-F1
#
_cell.length_a   1.000
_cell.length_b   1.000
_cell.length_c   1.000
_cell.angle_alpha   90.00
_cell.angle_beta   90.00
_cell.angle_gamma   90.00
#
_symmetry.space_group_name_H-M   'P 1'
#
loop_
_entity.id
_entity.type
_entity.pdbx_description
1 polymer ?
#
loop_
_entity_poly.entity_id
_entity_poly.type
_entity_poly.pdbx_seq_one_letter_code
_entity_poly.pdbx_strand_id
1 'polypeptide(L)'
;MEDLTNVDRNRKYISDGLQAVKMTFVQDINEMNTAPRYSPDMVYQHFGEEETIYGYADLEVTIHHSAQTLYSYINICYSSKAKNDNGLEADDIEDKLVHIDVRPNVLVTEKGAFNQKLISQKNFQPYGEMVHKFQSKGKNFEVYRVTEQSEDFNLFLERIQTLGMFFIECCSLTDNTEENWLHYFIYERCDTGEGDGSTIAKVAGFATLYKFYNYFEKVRPRIAQMLLLPQYRKSGIGAQFMESFLRDLRATPEVFDVTVESPGDQFTFLRDYVDCINCMNLPEFSSENLKNGFSDKMRMAALDKLKISKAQSRRVYEILRFRQTNKKDKEDLKAQRIDVKRRLYAPMKRSERDWKRLNLALTQEELRQAACGEMDEETKFSTLTQMYDRLMESYQKTIDRIEAHPNIF
;
A
#
# COMPACT_ATOMS: atom_id res chain seq x y z
N MET A 1 5.89 29.05 40.92
CA MET A 1 4.62 28.99 40.17
C MET A 1 4.97 29.24 38.72
N GLU A 2 5.28 28.16 37.98
CA GLU A 2 5.35 28.26 36.52
C GLU A 2 3.97 28.68 36.03
N ASP A 3 3.96 29.69 35.16
CA ASP A 3 2.78 30.39 34.71
C ASP A 3 1.91 29.44 33.86
N LEU A 4 0.88 28.84 34.48
CA LEU A 4 -0.07 27.92 33.85
C LEU A 4 -0.77 28.55 32.62
N THR A 5 -0.77 29.88 32.50
CA THR A 5 -1.32 30.59 31.34
C THR A 5 -0.46 30.46 30.09
N ASN A 6 0.85 30.21 30.24
CA ASN A 6 1.79 30.11 29.11
C ASN A 6 1.73 28.73 28.44
N VAL A 7 1.47 27.68 29.23
CA VAL A 7 1.28 26.31 28.74
C VAL A 7 0.00 26.22 27.88
N ASP A 8 -1.07 26.91 28.28
CA ASP A 8 -2.34 26.92 27.54
C ASP A 8 -2.30 27.78 26.26
N ARG A 9 -1.51 28.86 26.24
CA ARG A 9 -1.33 29.70 25.05
C ARG A 9 -0.57 28.99 23.93
N ASN A 10 0.42 28.15 24.28
CA ASN A 10 1.16 27.37 23.28
C ASN A 10 0.31 26.24 22.68
N ARG A 11 -0.59 25.63 23.46
CA ARG A 11 -1.53 24.61 22.94
C ARG A 11 -2.45 25.13 21.85
N LYS A 12 -2.82 26.42 21.90
CA LYS A 12 -3.65 27.06 20.85
C LYS A 12 -3.02 26.98 19.45
N TYR A 13 -1.68 27.02 19.37
CA TYR A 13 -0.94 27.06 18.11
C TYR A 13 -0.34 25.69 17.74
N ILE A 14 -0.73 24.62 18.43
CA ILE A 14 -0.31 23.26 18.11
C ILE A 14 -1.53 22.55 17.52
N SER A 15 -1.44 22.20 16.24
CA SER A 15 -2.49 21.46 15.53
C SER A 15 -2.09 20.00 15.36
N ASP A 16 -3.04 19.09 15.54
CA ASP A 16 -2.92 17.70 15.09
C ASP A 16 -2.90 17.67 13.56
N GLY A 17 -1.80 17.19 12.98
CA GLY A 17 -1.58 17.18 11.54
C GLY A 17 -2.56 16.29 10.78
N LEU A 18 -3.00 15.16 11.36
CA LEU A 18 -4.01 14.27 10.75
C LEU A 18 -5.37 14.96 10.66
N GLN A 19 -5.69 15.78 11.66
CA GLN A 19 -6.91 16.59 11.67
C GLN A 19 -6.81 17.78 10.71
N ALA A 20 -5.69 18.50 10.74
CA ALA A 20 -5.48 19.72 9.97
C ALA A 20 -5.34 19.48 8.46
N VAL A 21 -4.69 18.39 8.05
CA VAL A 21 -4.39 18.11 6.62
C VAL A 21 -5.56 17.38 5.96
N LYS A 22 -5.97 17.87 4.79
CA LYS A 22 -7.00 17.28 3.92
C LYS A 22 -6.53 17.32 2.48
N MET A 23 -6.99 16.36 1.68
CA MET A 23 -6.67 16.26 0.26
C MET A 23 -7.92 16.27 -0.60
N THR A 24 -7.82 16.87 -1.77
CA THR A 24 -8.86 16.83 -2.80
C THR A 24 -8.24 16.47 -4.15
N PHE A 25 -9.05 15.91 -5.05
CA PHE A 25 -8.66 15.58 -6.42
C PHE A 25 -9.63 16.28 -7.36
N VAL A 26 -9.12 17.21 -8.17
CA VAL A 26 -9.93 18.17 -8.94
C VAL A 26 -9.57 18.18 -10.43
N GLN A 27 -10.58 18.32 -11.26
CA GLN A 27 -10.46 18.46 -12.72
C GLN A 27 -10.39 19.93 -13.14
N ASP A 28 -11.13 20.78 -12.43
CA ASP A 28 -11.18 22.21 -12.68
C ASP A 28 -11.17 23.02 -11.39
N ILE A 29 -10.95 24.33 -11.52
CA ILE A 29 -10.75 25.23 -10.39
C ILE A 29 -12.01 25.42 -9.53
N ASN A 30 -13.19 25.18 -10.09
CA ASN A 30 -14.47 25.34 -9.38
C ASN A 30 -14.71 24.16 -8.43
N GLU A 31 -14.17 22.98 -8.75
CA GLU A 31 -14.25 21.80 -7.88
C GLU A 31 -13.46 21.97 -6.57
N MET A 32 -12.51 22.92 -6.46
CA MET A 32 -11.69 23.09 -5.25
C MET A 32 -12.49 23.25 -3.95
N ASN A 33 -13.67 23.86 -4.01
CA ASN A 33 -14.50 24.11 -2.83
C ASN A 33 -15.57 23.02 -2.60
N THR A 34 -15.86 22.20 -3.60
CA THR A 34 -16.96 21.22 -3.57
C THR A 34 -16.48 19.77 -3.60
N ALA A 35 -15.23 19.53 -4.01
CA ALA A 35 -14.64 18.21 -4.07
C ALA A 35 -14.63 17.56 -2.68
N PRO A 36 -14.89 16.25 -2.59
CA PRO A 36 -14.75 15.51 -1.35
C PRO A 36 -13.35 15.65 -0.78
N ARG A 37 -13.28 15.90 0.53
CA ARG A 37 -12.04 16.00 1.30
C ARG A 37 -11.69 14.65 1.90
N TYR A 38 -10.44 14.21 1.72
CA TYR A 38 -9.92 12.95 2.25
C TYR A 38 -8.84 13.23 3.29
N SER A 39 -8.86 12.48 4.38
CA SER A 39 -7.79 12.53 5.38
C SER A 39 -6.62 11.62 4.95
N PRO A 40 -5.38 12.01 5.27
CA PRO A 40 -4.24 11.09 5.20
C PRO A 40 -4.38 9.98 6.25
N ASP A 41 -3.66 8.87 6.06
CA ASP A 41 -3.53 7.82 7.08
C ASP A 41 -2.40 8.16 8.06
N MET A 42 -1.39 8.91 7.61
CA MET A 42 -0.24 9.41 8.37
C MET A 42 0.26 10.75 7.81
N VAL A 43 0.94 11.55 8.62
CA VAL A 43 1.60 12.79 8.21
C VAL A 43 3.03 12.93 8.78
N TYR A 44 3.51 11.96 9.57
CA TYR A 44 4.82 12.02 10.20
C TYR A 44 5.98 12.18 9.21
N GLN A 45 5.85 11.64 8.00
CA GLN A 45 6.86 11.77 6.94
C GLN A 45 7.04 13.23 6.46
N HIS A 46 6.09 14.11 6.78
CA HIS A 46 6.14 15.54 6.49
C HIS A 46 6.33 16.41 7.75
N PHE A 47 5.68 16.05 8.86
CA PHE A 47 5.63 16.90 10.06
C PHE A 47 6.35 16.30 11.28
N GLY A 48 7.10 15.21 11.10
CA GLY A 48 7.86 14.54 12.16
C GLY A 48 7.01 13.56 12.99
N GLU A 49 7.66 12.77 13.83
CA GLU A 49 7.08 11.65 14.58
C GLU A 49 5.86 12.01 15.44
N GLU A 50 5.80 13.24 15.96
CA GLU A 50 4.69 13.71 16.79
C GLU A 50 3.44 14.06 15.97
N GLU A 51 3.54 14.10 14.63
CA GLU A 51 2.45 14.47 13.71
C GLU A 51 1.75 15.79 14.06
N THR A 52 2.51 16.75 14.59
CA THR A 52 2.01 18.07 15.00
C THR A 52 2.52 19.18 14.10
N ILE A 53 1.69 20.22 13.92
CA ILE A 53 2.03 21.43 13.19
C ILE A 53 1.98 22.61 14.15
N TYR A 54 3.12 23.30 14.31
CA TYR A 54 3.24 24.44 15.22
C TYR A 54 3.06 25.78 14.52
N GLY A 55 2.44 26.73 15.22
CA GLY A 55 2.45 28.15 14.89
C GLY A 55 1.14 28.69 14.33
N TYR A 56 0.08 27.87 14.24
CA TYR A 56 -1.18 28.25 13.61
C TYR A 56 -2.37 27.84 14.47
N ALA A 57 -3.27 28.78 14.74
CA ALA A 57 -4.53 28.50 15.43
C ALA A 57 -5.64 28.22 14.43
N ASP A 58 -6.51 27.24 14.74
CA ASP A 58 -7.60 26.78 13.88
C ASP A 58 -7.11 26.42 12.46
N LEU A 59 -5.98 25.71 12.39
CA LEU A 59 -5.30 25.39 11.13
C LEU A 59 -6.12 24.40 10.29
N GLU A 60 -6.33 24.74 9.02
CA GLU A 60 -6.80 23.84 7.96
C GLU A 60 -5.82 23.92 6.79
N VAL A 61 -5.25 22.78 6.40
CA VAL A 61 -4.37 22.63 5.24
C VAL A 61 -5.06 21.75 4.22
N THR A 62 -5.45 22.31 3.07
CA THR A 62 -6.02 21.53 1.97
C THR A 62 -5.04 21.42 0.82
N ILE A 63 -4.64 20.20 0.48
CA ILE A 63 -3.78 19.89 -0.67
C ILE A 63 -4.67 19.49 -1.85
N HIS A 64 -4.76 20.37 -2.85
CA HIS A 64 -5.51 20.14 -4.08
C HIS A 64 -4.63 19.46 -5.11
N HIS A 65 -5.01 18.26 -5.55
CA HIS A 65 -4.32 17.52 -6.61
C HIS A 65 -5.11 17.60 -7.91
N SER A 66 -4.44 17.87 -9.03
CA SER A 66 -5.03 17.70 -10.36
C SER A 66 -5.35 16.22 -10.62
N ALA A 67 -6.56 15.90 -11.08
CA ALA A 67 -7.05 14.52 -11.15
C ALA A 67 -6.30 13.62 -12.16
N GLN A 68 -5.72 14.20 -13.22
CA GLN A 68 -5.06 13.45 -14.30
C GLN A 68 -3.53 13.47 -14.17
N THR A 69 -2.97 14.59 -13.68
CA THR A 69 -1.52 14.80 -13.63
C THR A 69 -0.91 14.85 -12.23
N LEU A 70 -1.73 14.94 -11.18
CA LEU A 70 -1.32 14.99 -9.77
C LEU A 70 -0.42 16.17 -9.35
N TYR A 71 -0.32 17.23 -10.14
CA TYR A 71 0.20 18.51 -9.62
C TYR A 71 -0.59 18.93 -8.39
N SER A 72 0.10 19.49 -7.40
CA SER A 72 -0.48 19.87 -6.12
C SER A 72 -0.49 21.38 -5.94
N TYR A 73 -1.52 21.91 -5.30
CA TYR A 73 -1.60 23.28 -4.80
C TYR A 73 -2.08 23.26 -3.36
N ILE A 74 -1.38 23.95 -2.46
CA ILE A 74 -1.71 23.98 -1.04
C ILE A 74 -2.54 25.23 -0.75
N ASN A 75 -3.64 25.04 -0.04
CA ASN A 75 -4.42 26.11 0.55
C ASN A 75 -4.30 26.03 2.08
N ILE A 76 -3.73 27.06 2.70
CA ILE A 76 -3.52 27.15 4.15
C ILE A 76 -4.47 28.20 4.73
N CYS A 77 -5.34 27.78 5.65
CA CYS A 77 -6.26 28.64 6.37
C CYS A 77 -5.98 28.56 7.87
N TYR A 78 -5.94 29.70 8.56
CA TYR A 78 -5.78 29.77 10.03
C TYR A 78 -6.38 31.07 10.57
N SER A 79 -6.79 31.09 11.83
CA SER A 79 -7.36 32.28 12.49
C SER A 79 -6.29 33.26 12.97
N SER A 80 -5.14 32.75 13.38
CA SER A 80 -3.98 33.55 13.81
C SER A 80 -2.69 32.75 13.73
N LYS A 81 -1.56 33.44 13.49
CA LYS A 81 -0.20 32.86 13.48
C LYS A 81 0.54 33.27 14.76
N ALA A 82 1.29 32.34 15.34
CA ALA A 82 2.10 32.59 16.53
C ALA A 82 3.13 33.70 16.24
N LYS A 83 3.38 34.55 17.23
CA LYS A 83 4.48 35.51 17.17
C LYS A 83 5.79 34.77 17.43
N ASN A 84 6.88 35.23 16.82
CA ASN A 84 8.22 34.74 17.11
C ASN A 84 8.66 35.23 18.49
N ASP A 85 8.09 34.62 19.53
CA ASP A 85 8.45 34.85 20.93
C ASP A 85 9.36 33.69 21.36
N ASN A 86 10.51 34.01 21.96
CA ASN A 86 11.53 33.05 22.43
C ASN A 86 12.24 32.23 21.34
N GLY A 87 12.23 32.69 20.08
CA GLY A 87 13.01 32.08 18.99
C GLY A 87 12.41 30.80 18.40
N LEU A 88 11.15 30.47 18.73
CA LEU A 88 10.41 29.39 18.11
C LEU A 88 9.58 29.94 16.95
N GLU A 89 9.96 29.57 15.72
CA GLU A 89 9.24 29.97 14.52
C GLU A 89 8.09 29.02 14.21
N ALA A 90 7.01 29.56 13.63
CA ALA A 90 5.93 28.77 13.11
C ALA A 90 6.42 27.88 11.95
N ASP A 91 5.86 26.68 11.84
CA ASP A 91 6.25 25.74 10.81
C ASP A 91 6.03 26.32 9.40
N ASP A 92 7.02 26.14 8.52
CA ASP A 92 6.82 26.35 7.10
C ASP A 92 6.13 25.11 6.51
N ILE A 93 4.80 25.19 6.40
CA ILE A 93 3.95 24.08 5.94
C ILE A 93 4.26 23.74 4.48
N GLU A 94 4.56 24.74 3.63
CA GLU A 94 4.86 24.49 2.23
C GLU A 94 6.19 23.77 2.08
N ASP A 95 7.23 24.22 2.79
CA ASP A 95 8.55 23.59 2.82
C ASP A 95 8.48 22.15 3.37
N LYS A 96 7.77 21.94 4.50
CA LYS A 96 7.58 20.58 5.07
C LYS A 96 6.83 19.61 4.14
N LEU A 97 5.94 20.12 3.30
CA LEU A 97 5.19 19.31 2.33
C LEU A 97 6.00 19.00 1.07
N VAL A 98 7.00 19.82 0.72
CA VAL A 98 8.01 19.50 -0.28
C VAL A 98 9.07 18.63 0.41
N HIS A 99 8.84 17.32 0.44
CA HIS A 99 9.81 16.37 0.97
C HIS A 99 11.20 16.66 0.38
N ILE A 100 12.26 16.62 1.20
CA ILE A 100 13.60 17.09 0.82
C ILE A 100 14.17 16.42 -0.45
N ASP A 101 13.78 15.16 -0.67
CA ASP A 101 14.19 14.38 -1.85
C ASP A 101 13.33 14.64 -3.10
N VAL A 102 12.27 15.44 -2.99
CA VAL A 102 11.33 15.72 -4.08
C VAL A 102 11.73 17.00 -4.81
N ARG A 103 11.72 16.95 -6.14
CA ARG A 103 12.06 18.11 -6.95
C ARG A 103 10.98 19.21 -6.83
N PRO A 104 11.30 20.48 -7.10
CA PRO A 104 10.33 21.60 -7.08
C PRO A 104 9.21 21.55 -8.15
N ASN A 105 8.88 20.37 -8.68
CA ASN A 105 7.91 20.13 -9.75
C ASN A 105 6.58 19.54 -9.25
N VAL A 106 6.48 19.20 -7.96
CA VAL A 106 5.28 18.58 -7.37
C VAL A 106 4.29 19.63 -6.93
N LEU A 107 4.77 20.64 -6.20
CA LEU A 107 3.97 21.75 -5.68
C LEU A 107 3.94 22.92 -6.66
N VAL A 108 2.75 23.48 -6.85
CA VAL A 108 2.54 24.76 -7.52
C VAL A 108 2.16 25.79 -6.46
N THR A 109 2.95 26.84 -6.33
CA THR A 109 2.79 27.87 -5.27
C THR A 109 1.61 28.80 -5.55
N GLU A 110 1.40 29.19 -6.80
CA GLU A 110 0.35 30.13 -7.17
C GLU A 110 -0.92 29.43 -7.68
N LYS A 111 -2.08 29.85 -7.17
CA LYS A 111 -3.39 29.37 -7.64
C LYS A 111 -3.59 29.55 -9.15
N GLY A 112 -3.06 30.65 -9.71
CA GLY A 112 -3.12 30.93 -11.15
C GLY A 112 -2.33 29.89 -11.95
N ALA A 113 -1.13 29.53 -11.51
CA ALA A 113 -0.31 28.49 -12.13
C ALA A 113 -0.96 27.10 -11.99
N PHE A 114 -1.61 26.82 -10.85
CA PHE A 114 -2.36 25.58 -10.67
C PHE A 114 -3.54 25.50 -11.65
N ASN A 115 -4.26 26.60 -11.86
CA ASN A 115 -5.31 26.66 -12.89
C ASN A 115 -4.78 26.36 -14.30
N GLN A 116 -3.58 26.84 -14.66
CA GLN A 116 -2.95 26.49 -15.93
C GLN A 116 -2.65 24.99 -16.03
N LYS A 117 -2.20 24.36 -14.93
CA LYS A 117 -2.02 22.90 -14.89
C LYS A 117 -3.36 22.16 -15.09
N LEU A 118 -4.44 22.61 -14.46
CA LEU A 118 -5.79 22.04 -14.64
C LEU A 118 -6.32 22.19 -16.07
N ILE A 119 -5.98 23.27 -16.77
CA ILE A 119 -6.33 23.44 -18.19
C ILE A 119 -5.51 22.48 -19.05
N SER A 120 -4.20 22.41 -18.82
CA SER A 120 -3.28 21.60 -19.62
C SER A 120 -3.46 20.08 -19.44
N GLN A 121 -3.91 19.63 -18.27
CA GLN A 121 -4.07 18.20 -17.99
C GLN A 121 -5.13 17.53 -18.88
N LYS A 122 -6.02 18.29 -19.55
CA LYS A 122 -6.96 17.75 -20.55
C LYS A 122 -6.25 16.99 -21.68
N ASN A 123 -5.01 17.35 -21.98
CA ASN A 123 -4.19 16.70 -23.00
C ASN A 123 -3.39 15.50 -22.47
N PHE A 124 -3.46 15.22 -21.17
CA PHE A 124 -2.71 14.12 -20.54
C PHE A 124 -3.09 12.78 -21.15
N GLN A 125 -2.07 11.98 -21.45
CA GLN A 125 -2.20 10.58 -21.82
C GLN A 125 -1.46 9.71 -20.81
N PRO A 126 -2.03 8.54 -20.44
CA PRO A 126 -1.32 7.54 -19.64
C PRO A 126 0.06 7.20 -20.22
N TYR A 127 1.05 7.05 -19.34
CA TYR A 127 2.38 6.62 -19.73
C TYR A 127 2.43 5.09 -19.92
N GLY A 128 3.28 4.63 -20.84
CA GLY A 128 3.57 3.22 -21.05
C GLY A 128 2.52 2.48 -21.88
N GLU A 129 2.44 1.16 -21.68
CA GLU A 129 1.61 0.25 -22.47
C GLU A 129 0.39 -0.21 -21.68
N MET A 130 -0.80 -0.14 -22.28
CA MET A 130 -2.02 -0.67 -21.65
C MET A 130 -1.98 -2.20 -21.62
N VAL A 131 -1.92 -2.79 -20.43
CA VAL A 131 -1.87 -4.26 -20.23
C VAL A 131 -3.22 -4.87 -19.91
N HIS A 132 -4.17 -4.07 -19.39
CA HIS A 132 -5.51 -4.57 -19.05
C HIS A 132 -6.55 -3.46 -19.03
N LYS A 133 -7.81 -3.82 -19.28
CA LYS A 133 -8.98 -2.94 -19.14
C LYS A 133 -10.13 -3.70 -18.51
N PHE A 134 -10.87 -3.06 -17.60
CA PHE A 134 -12.03 -3.67 -16.94
C PHE A 134 -13.08 -2.62 -16.57
N GLN A 135 -14.31 -3.08 -16.35
CA GLN A 135 -15.40 -2.24 -15.87
C GLN A 135 -15.74 -2.61 -14.42
N SER A 136 -15.97 -1.61 -13.58
CA SER A 136 -16.42 -1.83 -12.20
C SER A 136 -17.46 -0.77 -11.82
N LYS A 137 -18.65 -1.23 -11.39
CA LYS A 137 -19.77 -0.36 -10.98
C LYS A 137 -20.09 0.75 -12.00
N GLY A 138 -20.09 0.40 -13.28
CA GLY A 138 -20.38 1.35 -14.38
C GLY A 138 -19.22 2.26 -14.79
N LYS A 139 -18.07 2.21 -14.11
CA LYS A 139 -16.86 2.97 -14.44
C LYS A 139 -15.87 2.10 -15.22
N ASN A 140 -15.16 2.70 -16.17
CA ASN A 140 -14.14 2.03 -16.97
C ASN A 140 -12.76 2.30 -16.39
N PHE A 141 -11.94 1.26 -16.27
CA PHE A 141 -10.58 1.33 -15.79
C PHE A 141 -9.61 0.73 -16.78
N GLU A 142 -8.45 1.35 -16.90
CA GLU A 142 -7.33 0.89 -17.72
C GLU A 142 -6.08 0.80 -16.84
N VAL A 143 -5.29 -0.26 -17.04
CA VAL A 143 -4.04 -0.50 -16.34
C VAL A 143 -2.89 -0.44 -17.33
N TYR A 144 -1.91 0.41 -17.05
CA TYR A 144 -0.74 0.63 -17.88
C TYR A 144 0.53 0.16 -17.17
N ARG A 145 1.46 -0.38 -17.93
CA ARG A 145 2.80 -0.78 -17.51
C ARG A 145 3.83 0.19 -18.07
N VAL A 146 4.72 0.68 -17.21
CA VAL A 146 5.84 1.55 -17.58
C VAL A 146 7.15 0.89 -17.19
N THR A 147 8.01 0.68 -18.19
CA THR A 147 9.36 0.11 -18.05
C THR A 147 10.46 1.10 -18.44
N GLU A 148 10.13 2.04 -19.33
CA GLU A 148 11.06 3.06 -19.80
C GLU A 148 10.90 4.33 -18.98
N GLN A 149 11.98 4.76 -18.34
CA GLN A 149 12.01 5.97 -17.56
C GLN A 149 12.29 7.15 -18.49
N SER A 150 11.39 8.13 -18.50
CA SER A 150 11.59 9.43 -19.15
C SER A 150 11.54 10.52 -18.08
N GLU A 151 12.16 11.66 -18.35
CA GLU A 151 12.13 12.77 -17.39
C GLU A 151 10.69 13.20 -17.06
N ASP A 152 9.82 13.30 -18.07
CA ASP A 152 8.40 13.64 -17.86
C ASP A 152 7.66 12.60 -17.00
N PHE A 153 7.94 11.31 -17.20
CA PHE A 153 7.38 10.24 -16.38
C PHE A 153 7.94 10.27 -14.95
N ASN A 154 9.25 10.47 -14.77
CA ASN A 154 9.89 10.56 -13.46
C ASN A 154 9.28 11.70 -12.64
N LEU A 155 9.06 12.86 -13.27
CA LEU A 155 8.39 13.99 -12.65
C LEU A 155 6.94 13.65 -12.26
N PHE A 156 6.23 12.83 -13.05
CA PHE A 156 4.89 12.34 -12.72
C PHE A 156 4.88 11.30 -11.59
N LEU A 157 5.85 10.38 -11.60
CA LEU A 157 6.02 9.35 -10.58
C LEU A 157 6.31 9.97 -9.21
N GLU A 158 7.17 10.99 -9.16
CA GLU A 158 7.44 11.73 -7.92
C GLU A 158 6.17 12.31 -7.31
N ARG A 159 5.29 12.93 -8.12
CA ARG A 159 4.03 13.49 -7.62
C ARG A 159 3.16 12.45 -6.92
N ILE A 160 3.05 11.24 -7.46
CA ILE A 160 2.23 10.20 -6.82
C ILE A 160 2.97 9.50 -5.66
N GLN A 161 4.30 9.45 -5.67
CA GLN A 161 5.08 8.89 -4.56
C GLN A 161 5.09 9.81 -3.35
N THR A 162 5.15 11.13 -3.55
CA THR A 162 4.93 12.10 -2.46
C THR A 162 3.53 11.93 -1.87
N LEU A 163 2.52 11.69 -2.70
CA LEU A 163 1.19 11.34 -2.19
C LEU A 163 1.19 10.00 -1.41
N GLY A 164 2.04 9.05 -1.81
CA GLY A 164 2.27 7.79 -1.10
C GLY A 164 2.77 7.96 0.33
N MET A 165 3.54 9.01 0.63
CA MET A 165 4.06 9.31 1.98
C MET A 165 2.97 9.57 3.02
N PHE A 166 1.75 9.86 2.59
CA PHE A 166 0.59 10.02 3.48
C PHE A 166 -0.17 8.72 3.77
N PHE A 167 0.16 7.62 3.09
CA PHE A 167 -0.64 6.40 3.06
C PHE A 167 0.17 5.11 3.16
N ILE A 168 1.48 5.16 2.92
CA ILE A 168 2.40 4.02 2.96
C ILE A 168 3.47 4.36 4.00
N GLU A 169 3.59 3.52 5.02
CA GLU A 169 4.64 3.68 6.05
C GLU A 169 6.01 3.55 5.41
N CYS A 170 6.95 4.42 5.82
CA CYS A 170 8.32 4.45 5.32
C CYS A 170 8.40 4.55 3.78
N CYS A 171 7.47 5.27 3.16
CA CYS A 171 7.48 5.50 1.72
C CYS A 171 8.67 6.38 1.33
N SER A 172 9.31 6.06 0.22
CA SER A 172 10.43 6.81 -0.32
C SER A 172 10.34 6.88 -1.84
N LEU A 173 11.04 7.83 -2.44
CA LEU A 173 11.12 7.90 -3.91
C LEU A 173 11.93 6.73 -4.44
N THR A 174 11.60 6.28 -5.65
CA THR A 174 12.36 5.24 -6.33
C THR A 174 13.59 5.82 -7.03
N ASP A 175 14.69 5.07 -7.06
CA ASP A 175 15.84 5.44 -7.87
C ASP A 175 15.55 5.17 -9.35
N ASN A 176 15.03 6.19 -10.03
CA ASN A 176 14.62 6.09 -11.44
C ASN A 176 15.82 6.00 -12.40
N THR A 177 17.07 6.00 -11.90
CA THR A 177 18.25 5.67 -12.73
C THR A 177 18.41 4.16 -12.94
N GLU A 178 17.74 3.34 -12.13
CA GLU A 178 17.80 1.88 -12.24
C GLU A 178 16.72 1.30 -13.16
N GLU A 179 17.14 0.52 -14.16
CA GLU A 179 16.26 -0.16 -15.13
C GLU A 179 15.44 -1.33 -14.52
N ASN A 180 15.73 -1.67 -13.26
CA ASN A 180 15.06 -2.76 -12.54
C ASN A 180 13.69 -2.36 -11.99
N TRP A 181 13.37 -1.07 -11.95
CA TRP A 181 12.05 -0.61 -11.59
C TRP A 181 11.01 -0.92 -12.67
N LEU A 182 9.83 -1.28 -12.20
CA LEU A 182 8.66 -1.59 -13.01
C LEU A 182 7.46 -0.93 -12.36
N HIS A 183 6.74 -0.09 -13.12
CA HIS A 183 5.60 0.63 -12.58
C HIS A 183 4.32 0.21 -13.29
N TYR A 184 3.25 0.09 -12.52
CA TYR A 184 1.90 -0.06 -13.03
C TYR A 184 1.04 1.10 -12.54
N PHE A 185 0.23 1.65 -13.42
CA PHE A 185 -0.73 2.69 -13.10
C PHE A 185 -2.13 2.24 -13.48
N ILE A 186 -3.11 2.62 -12.65
CA ILE A 186 -4.52 2.43 -12.97
C ILE A 186 -5.17 3.80 -13.15
N TYR A 187 -5.97 3.91 -14.22
CA TYR A 187 -6.70 5.12 -14.56
C TYR A 187 -8.19 4.82 -14.68
N GLU A 188 -9.03 5.73 -14.19
CA GLU A 188 -10.45 5.78 -14.54
C GLU A 188 -10.60 6.55 -15.86
N ARG A 189 -11.28 5.95 -16.84
CA ARG A 189 -11.65 6.63 -18.09
C ARG A 189 -13.02 7.27 -17.93
N CYS A 190 -13.06 8.59 -18.06
CA CYS A 190 -14.29 9.37 -17.99
C CYS A 190 -14.58 10.01 -19.35
N ASP A 191 -15.84 9.95 -19.76
CA ASP A 191 -16.35 10.79 -20.86
C ASP A 191 -16.24 12.27 -20.45
N THR A 192 -15.81 13.12 -21.38
CA THR A 192 -15.69 14.56 -21.15
C THR A 192 -17.04 15.27 -21.09
N GLY A 193 -18.11 14.62 -21.55
CA GLY A 193 -19.43 15.20 -21.70
C GLY A 193 -19.57 16.11 -22.93
N GLU A 194 -18.53 16.18 -23.78
CA GLU A 194 -18.51 17.02 -24.99
C GLU A 194 -19.30 16.40 -26.15
N GLY A 195 -19.75 15.14 -26.01
CA GLY A 195 -20.61 14.46 -26.99
C GLY A 195 -19.89 14.02 -28.26
N ASP A 196 -18.57 14.22 -28.34
CA ASP A 196 -17.68 13.82 -29.44
C ASP A 196 -17.00 12.45 -29.19
N GLY A 197 -17.30 11.82 -28.05
CA GLY A 197 -16.70 10.56 -27.61
C GLY A 197 -15.30 10.70 -27.02
N SER A 198 -14.83 11.92 -26.76
CA SER A 198 -13.55 12.15 -26.10
C SER A 198 -13.58 11.67 -24.64
N THR A 199 -12.44 11.14 -24.19
CA THR A 199 -12.30 10.62 -22.82
C THR A 199 -11.01 11.10 -22.18
N ILE A 200 -11.06 11.32 -20.87
CA ILE A 200 -9.90 11.68 -20.04
C ILE A 200 -9.50 10.52 -19.13
N ALA A 201 -8.22 10.45 -18.76
CA ALA A 201 -7.69 9.45 -17.84
C ALA A 201 -7.42 10.09 -16.46
N LYS A 202 -8.27 9.81 -15.47
CA LYS A 202 -8.02 10.22 -14.08
C LYS A 202 -7.16 9.18 -13.39
N VAL A 203 -6.12 9.60 -12.69
CA VAL A 203 -5.26 8.67 -11.95
C VAL A 203 -6.07 8.05 -10.83
N ALA A 204 -6.09 6.72 -10.75
CA ALA A 204 -6.76 6.00 -9.68
C ALA A 204 -5.78 5.36 -8.68
N GLY A 205 -4.53 5.14 -9.09
CA GLY A 205 -3.47 4.61 -8.23
C GLY A 205 -2.27 4.10 -9.01
N PHE A 206 -1.31 3.56 -8.28
CA PHE A 206 -0.09 2.98 -8.83
C PHE A 206 0.41 1.79 -8.01
N ALA A 207 1.28 1.00 -8.61
CA ALA A 207 2.10 0.01 -7.96
C ALA A 207 3.50 0.04 -8.56
N THR A 208 4.52 0.03 -7.71
CA THR A 208 5.92 -0.03 -8.13
C THR A 208 6.57 -1.30 -7.61
N LEU A 209 7.29 -1.99 -8.50
CA LEU A 209 7.97 -3.24 -8.24
C LEU A 209 9.44 -3.12 -8.60
N TYR A 210 10.30 -3.79 -7.82
CA TYR A 210 11.71 -3.95 -8.13
C TYR A 210 12.00 -5.37 -8.64
N LYS A 211 12.62 -5.49 -9.82
CA LYS A 211 13.01 -6.79 -10.41
C LYS A 211 14.33 -7.27 -9.80
N PHE A 212 14.26 -8.06 -8.72
CA PHE A 212 15.47 -8.70 -8.18
C PHE A 212 15.94 -9.83 -9.07
N TYR A 213 17.26 -9.96 -9.25
CA TYR A 213 17.85 -11.13 -9.88
C TYR A 213 17.46 -12.41 -9.12
N ASN A 214 17.12 -13.45 -9.88
CA ASN A 214 16.92 -14.80 -9.42
C ASN A 214 17.70 -15.76 -10.34
N TYR A 215 18.23 -16.85 -9.77
CA TYR A 215 19.11 -17.78 -10.47
C TYR A 215 18.53 -18.28 -11.81
N PHE A 216 19.41 -18.56 -12.77
CA PHE A 216 19.09 -18.91 -14.18
C PHE A 216 18.38 -17.79 -14.97
N GLU A 217 18.90 -16.57 -14.89
CA GLU A 217 18.40 -15.41 -15.68
C GLU A 217 16.90 -15.14 -15.45
N LYS A 218 16.40 -15.50 -14.27
CA LYS A 218 15.03 -15.17 -13.86
C LYS A 218 15.03 -13.91 -13.03
N VAL A 219 13.84 -13.33 -12.87
CA VAL A 219 13.60 -12.21 -11.97
C VAL A 219 12.54 -12.55 -10.94
N ARG A 220 12.66 -11.93 -9.78
CA ARG A 220 11.67 -11.94 -8.69
C ARG A 220 11.21 -10.50 -8.47
N PRO A 221 10.15 -10.05 -9.16
CA PRO A 221 9.54 -8.75 -8.89
C PRO A 221 9.04 -8.70 -7.44
N ARG A 222 9.56 -7.72 -6.68
CA ARG A 222 9.09 -7.41 -5.33
C ARG A 222 8.22 -6.16 -5.38
N ILE A 223 6.96 -6.28 -4.99
CA ILE A 223 6.07 -5.13 -4.83
C ILE A 223 6.60 -4.28 -3.68
N ALA A 224 7.08 -3.08 -4.00
CA ALA A 224 7.61 -2.13 -3.05
C ALA A 224 6.51 -1.18 -2.56
N GLN A 225 5.72 -0.64 -3.50
CA GLN A 225 4.68 0.33 -3.22
C GLN A 225 3.41 -0.06 -3.97
N MET A 226 2.25 0.08 -3.33
CA MET A 226 0.96 -0.01 -4.00
C MET A 226 -0.03 0.93 -3.30
N LEU A 227 -0.63 1.83 -4.07
CA LEU A 227 -1.58 2.80 -3.57
C LEU A 227 -2.78 2.89 -4.51
N LEU A 228 -3.98 2.88 -3.94
CA LEU A 228 -5.15 3.48 -4.58
C LEU A 228 -5.47 4.82 -3.92
N LEU A 229 -5.84 5.80 -4.73
CA LEU A 229 -6.30 7.08 -4.20
C LEU A 229 -7.59 6.87 -3.38
N PRO A 230 -7.81 7.65 -2.31
CA PRO A 230 -8.90 7.45 -1.37
C PRO A 230 -10.29 7.27 -2.00
N GLN A 231 -10.60 8.02 -3.05
CA GLN A 231 -11.87 7.96 -3.78
C GLN A 231 -12.14 6.63 -4.51
N TYR A 232 -11.11 5.81 -4.70
CA TYR A 232 -11.20 4.50 -5.37
C TYR A 232 -11.12 3.32 -4.39
N ARG A 233 -10.90 3.55 -3.09
CA ARG A 233 -10.78 2.49 -2.07
C ARG A 233 -12.14 1.84 -1.75
N LYS A 234 -12.11 0.67 -1.10
CA LYS A 234 -13.31 -0.09 -0.62
C LYS A 234 -14.38 -0.40 -1.69
N SER A 235 -13.99 -0.44 -2.95
CA SER A 235 -14.89 -0.60 -4.11
C SER A 235 -14.68 -1.88 -4.91
N GLY A 236 -13.66 -2.67 -4.57
CA GLY A 236 -13.19 -3.84 -5.35
C GLY A 236 -12.08 -3.51 -6.35
N ILE A 237 -11.88 -2.23 -6.68
CA ILE A 237 -10.88 -1.76 -7.67
C ILE A 237 -9.47 -2.24 -7.32
N GLY A 238 -9.08 -2.23 -6.03
CA GLY A 238 -7.74 -2.67 -5.63
C GLY A 238 -7.45 -4.13 -5.94
N ALA A 239 -8.45 -5.01 -5.84
CA ALA A 239 -8.29 -6.42 -6.17
C ALA A 239 -8.14 -6.60 -7.69
N GLN A 240 -8.97 -5.90 -8.46
CA GLN A 240 -8.89 -5.88 -9.92
C GLN A 240 -7.54 -5.31 -10.40
N PHE A 241 -7.06 -4.22 -9.80
CA PHE A 241 -5.76 -3.63 -10.14
C PHE A 241 -4.60 -4.60 -9.85
N MET A 242 -4.59 -5.21 -8.65
CA MET A 242 -3.57 -6.19 -8.28
C MET A 242 -3.56 -7.39 -9.23
N GLU A 243 -4.73 -7.95 -9.50
CA GLU A 243 -4.85 -9.06 -10.43
C GLU A 243 -4.44 -8.66 -11.86
N SER A 244 -4.69 -7.42 -12.29
CA SER A 244 -4.30 -6.93 -13.62
C SER A 244 -2.78 -6.97 -13.82
N PHE A 245 -2.00 -6.43 -12.89
CA PHE A 245 -0.54 -6.48 -13.02
C PHE A 245 0.02 -7.88 -12.73
N LEU A 246 -0.62 -8.67 -11.86
CA LEU A 246 -0.21 -10.06 -11.66
C LEU A 246 -0.44 -10.90 -12.93
N ARG A 247 -1.52 -10.67 -13.70
CA ARG A 247 -1.73 -11.30 -15.00
C ARG A 247 -0.59 -11.02 -15.96
N ASP A 248 -0.17 -9.76 -16.06
CA ASP A 248 0.97 -9.36 -16.91
C ASP A 248 2.27 -10.05 -16.47
N LEU A 249 2.56 -10.06 -15.17
CA LEU A 249 3.73 -10.75 -14.62
C LEU A 249 3.69 -12.27 -14.83
N ARG A 250 2.50 -12.89 -14.79
CA ARG A 250 2.33 -14.31 -15.10
C ARG A 250 2.62 -14.64 -16.56
N ALA A 251 2.30 -13.71 -17.47
CA ALA A 251 2.57 -13.84 -18.90
C ALA A 251 4.06 -13.62 -19.24
N THR A 252 4.84 -13.04 -18.34
CA THR A 252 6.27 -12.74 -18.54
C THR A 252 7.14 -13.96 -18.16
N PRO A 253 7.83 -14.63 -19.13
CA PRO A 253 8.56 -15.87 -18.88
C PRO A 253 9.72 -15.75 -17.89
N GLU A 254 10.35 -14.58 -17.79
CA GLU A 254 11.49 -14.28 -16.92
C GLU A 254 11.07 -14.22 -15.45
N VAL A 255 9.79 -13.98 -15.16
CA VAL A 255 9.27 -13.90 -13.79
C VAL A 255 9.22 -15.30 -13.18
N PHE A 256 9.94 -15.48 -12.07
CA PHE A 256 9.94 -16.70 -11.27
C PHE A 256 8.75 -16.72 -10.30
N ASP A 257 8.70 -15.74 -9.40
CA ASP A 257 7.59 -15.48 -8.48
C ASP A 257 7.52 -13.99 -8.14
N VAL A 258 6.41 -13.57 -7.53
CA VAL A 258 6.20 -12.20 -7.07
C VAL A 258 6.23 -12.15 -5.54
N THR A 259 7.04 -11.26 -4.99
CA THR A 259 7.15 -11.01 -3.54
C THR A 259 6.65 -9.61 -3.19
N VAL A 260 6.65 -9.28 -1.91
CA VAL A 260 6.27 -7.95 -1.41
C VAL A 260 7.27 -7.52 -0.34
N GLU A 261 7.58 -6.24 -0.33
CA GLU A 261 8.40 -5.58 0.69
C GLU A 261 7.53 -5.20 1.87
N SER A 262 7.88 -5.68 3.07
CA SER A 262 7.27 -5.29 4.36
C SER A 262 5.77 -4.96 4.30
N PRO A 263 4.90 -5.90 3.91
CA PRO A 263 3.51 -5.60 3.61
C PRO A 263 2.73 -5.18 4.86
N GLY A 264 2.07 -4.02 4.82
CA GLY A 264 1.09 -3.63 5.83
C GLY A 264 -0.14 -4.55 5.83
N ASP A 265 -0.95 -4.47 6.89
CA ASP A 265 -2.12 -5.34 7.09
C ASP A 265 -3.14 -5.23 5.95
N GLN A 266 -3.45 -4.01 5.51
CA GLN A 266 -4.42 -3.79 4.43
C GLN A 266 -3.99 -4.44 3.11
N PHE A 267 -2.69 -4.34 2.77
CA PHE A 267 -2.13 -4.98 1.59
C PHE A 267 -2.13 -6.50 1.74
N THR A 268 -1.78 -7.02 2.92
CA THR A 268 -1.83 -8.45 3.22
C THR A 268 -3.23 -9.02 3.00
N PHE A 269 -4.27 -8.37 3.51
CA PHE A 269 -5.66 -8.81 3.28
C PHE A 269 -6.09 -8.74 1.81
N LEU A 270 -5.60 -7.73 1.08
CA LEU A 270 -5.86 -7.60 -0.35
C LEU A 270 -5.21 -8.76 -1.12
N ARG A 271 -3.93 -9.01 -0.88
CA ARG A 271 -3.16 -10.07 -1.52
C ARG A 271 -3.71 -11.45 -1.21
N ASP A 272 -4.03 -11.71 0.06
CA ASP A 272 -4.64 -12.97 0.49
C ASP A 272 -5.95 -13.23 -0.24
N TYR A 273 -6.80 -12.21 -0.35
CA TYR A 273 -8.05 -12.32 -1.08
C TYR A 273 -7.83 -12.64 -2.57
N VAL A 274 -6.97 -11.87 -3.26
CA VAL A 274 -6.66 -12.07 -4.69
C VAL A 274 -6.06 -13.47 -4.93
N ASP A 275 -5.06 -13.85 -4.14
CA ASP A 275 -4.37 -15.13 -4.30
C ASP A 275 -5.29 -16.31 -3.95
N CYS A 276 -6.16 -16.18 -2.94
CA CYS A 276 -7.15 -17.21 -2.61
C CYS A 276 -8.16 -17.43 -3.74
N ILE A 277 -8.73 -16.35 -4.30
CA ILE A 277 -9.68 -16.46 -5.42
C ILE A 277 -9.01 -17.17 -6.61
N ASN A 278 -7.77 -16.81 -6.94
CA ASN A 278 -7.02 -17.45 -8.02
C ASN A 278 -6.70 -18.93 -7.72
N CYS A 279 -6.26 -19.25 -6.50
CA CYS A 279 -5.90 -20.62 -6.14
C CYS A 279 -7.13 -21.54 -6.00
N MET A 280 -8.31 -21.02 -5.65
CA MET A 280 -9.56 -21.79 -5.62
C MET A 280 -9.92 -22.40 -6.99
N ASN A 281 -9.42 -21.82 -8.09
CA ASN A 281 -9.61 -22.35 -9.45
C ASN A 281 -8.61 -23.47 -9.81
N LEU A 282 -7.66 -23.79 -8.92
CA LEU A 282 -6.67 -24.84 -9.14
C LEU A 282 -7.13 -26.17 -8.50
N PRO A 283 -7.14 -27.30 -9.23
CA PRO A 283 -7.46 -28.62 -8.68
C PRO A 283 -6.62 -29.02 -7.46
N GLU A 284 -5.38 -28.55 -7.38
CA GLU A 284 -4.49 -28.82 -6.26
C GLU A 284 -4.99 -28.22 -4.93
N PHE A 285 -5.84 -27.19 -4.99
CA PHE A 285 -6.50 -26.55 -3.85
C PHE A 285 -7.97 -27.00 -3.69
N SER A 286 -8.34 -28.15 -4.27
CA SER A 286 -9.66 -28.75 -4.04
C SER A 286 -9.90 -29.07 -2.57
N SER A 287 -11.17 -29.24 -2.18
CA SER A 287 -11.51 -29.46 -0.78
C SER A 287 -10.94 -30.73 -0.18
N GLU A 288 -10.80 -31.77 -0.99
CA GLU A 288 -10.16 -33.02 -0.60
C GLU A 288 -8.67 -32.82 -0.35
N ASN A 289 -7.98 -32.12 -1.26
CA ASN A 289 -6.54 -31.87 -1.16
C ASN A 289 -6.20 -30.99 0.03
N LEU A 290 -7.01 -29.97 0.34
CA LEU A 290 -6.81 -29.09 1.50
C LEU A 290 -6.85 -29.86 2.82
N LYS A 291 -7.72 -30.88 2.95
CA LYS A 291 -7.80 -31.71 4.17
C LYS A 291 -6.52 -32.53 4.40
N ASN A 292 -5.83 -32.91 3.34
CA ASN A 292 -4.62 -33.73 3.36
C ASN A 292 -3.34 -32.96 3.74
N GLY A 293 -3.43 -31.66 4.00
CA GLY A 293 -2.28 -30.84 4.39
C GLY A 293 -1.67 -30.06 3.22
N PHE A 294 -0.78 -29.11 3.54
CA PHE A 294 -0.04 -28.37 2.52
C PHE A 294 0.92 -29.31 1.77
N SER A 295 0.78 -29.38 0.44
CA SER A 295 1.56 -30.30 -0.39
C SER A 295 2.50 -29.55 -1.35
N ASP A 296 3.55 -30.24 -1.80
CA ASP A 296 4.41 -29.71 -2.86
C ASP A 296 3.64 -29.51 -4.18
N LYS A 297 2.59 -30.29 -4.45
CA LYS A 297 1.72 -30.08 -5.61
C LYS A 297 1.02 -28.72 -5.57
N MET A 298 0.47 -28.33 -4.41
CA MET A 298 -0.11 -26.99 -4.22
C MET A 298 0.94 -25.89 -4.42
N ARG A 299 2.13 -26.07 -3.83
CA ARG A 299 3.24 -25.13 -3.96
C ARG A 299 3.63 -24.93 -5.43
N MET A 300 3.85 -26.03 -6.16
CA MET A 300 4.25 -25.98 -7.56
C MET A 300 3.14 -25.41 -8.44
N ALA A 301 1.88 -25.79 -8.23
CA ALA A 301 0.76 -25.23 -8.98
C ALA A 301 0.61 -23.72 -8.78
N ALA A 302 0.74 -23.23 -7.54
CA ALA A 302 0.69 -21.80 -7.23
C ALA A 302 1.91 -21.05 -7.82
N LEU A 303 3.09 -21.65 -7.81
CA LEU A 303 4.30 -21.07 -8.41
C LEU A 303 4.20 -21.02 -9.94
N ASP A 304 3.97 -22.17 -10.58
CA ASP A 304 4.09 -22.33 -12.02
C ASP A 304 2.94 -21.63 -12.76
N LYS A 305 1.72 -21.71 -12.22
CA LYS A 305 0.52 -21.16 -12.86
C LYS A 305 0.25 -19.72 -12.44
N LEU A 306 0.61 -19.36 -11.20
CA LEU A 306 0.22 -18.07 -10.60
C LEU A 306 1.39 -17.18 -10.16
N LYS A 307 2.64 -17.64 -10.27
CA LYS A 307 3.85 -16.93 -9.79
C LYS A 307 3.79 -16.57 -8.31
N ILE A 308 3.07 -17.36 -7.51
CA ILE A 308 2.91 -17.17 -6.07
C ILE A 308 4.09 -17.84 -5.34
N SER A 309 4.75 -17.08 -4.47
CA SER A 309 5.89 -17.57 -3.68
C SER A 309 5.51 -18.71 -2.73
N LYS A 310 6.51 -19.45 -2.24
CA LYS A 310 6.30 -20.54 -1.25
C LYS A 310 5.61 -20.05 0.03
N ALA A 311 6.00 -18.89 0.54
CA ALA A 311 5.43 -18.35 1.77
C ALA A 311 3.95 -17.98 1.58
N GLN A 312 3.64 -17.33 0.45
CA GLN A 312 2.28 -16.91 0.16
C GLN A 312 1.36 -18.09 -0.19
N SER A 313 1.83 -19.07 -0.95
CA SER A 313 1.05 -20.28 -1.25
C SER A 313 0.73 -21.10 0.00
N ARG A 314 1.65 -21.16 0.98
CA ARG A 314 1.38 -21.75 2.30
C ARG A 314 0.28 -20.98 3.04
N ARG A 315 0.31 -19.65 3.01
CA ARG A 315 -0.70 -18.80 3.65
C ARG A 315 -2.08 -18.97 3.01
N VAL A 316 -2.14 -18.98 1.68
CA VAL A 316 -3.38 -19.27 0.91
C VAL A 316 -3.95 -20.64 1.27
N TYR A 317 -3.11 -21.67 1.34
CA TYR A 317 -3.54 -22.99 1.80
C TYR A 317 -4.16 -22.92 3.21
N GLU A 318 -3.54 -22.22 4.16
CA GLU A 318 -4.06 -22.15 5.53
C GLU A 318 -5.42 -21.41 5.60
N ILE A 319 -5.59 -20.35 4.80
CA ILE A 319 -6.87 -19.63 4.67
C ILE A 319 -7.95 -20.54 4.09
N LEU A 320 -7.66 -21.19 2.96
CA LEU A 320 -8.63 -22.06 2.28
C LEU A 320 -8.93 -23.32 3.09
N ARG A 321 -7.94 -23.87 3.80
CA ARG A 321 -8.15 -24.95 4.77
C ARG A 321 -9.07 -24.49 5.89
N PHE A 322 -8.82 -23.33 6.48
CA PHE A 322 -9.66 -22.79 7.55
C PHE A 322 -11.10 -22.52 7.10
N ARG A 323 -11.29 -22.00 5.89
CA ARG A 323 -12.60 -21.81 5.25
C ARG A 323 -13.41 -23.12 5.16
N GLN A 324 -12.73 -24.24 4.93
CA GLN A 324 -13.39 -25.54 4.75
C GLN A 324 -13.49 -26.38 6.02
N THR A 325 -12.83 -25.95 7.10
CA THR A 325 -12.88 -26.65 8.39
C THR A 325 -14.30 -26.67 8.92
N ASN A 326 -14.81 -27.86 9.22
CA ASN A 326 -16.11 -27.99 9.85
C ASN A 326 -16.02 -27.55 11.33
N LYS A 327 -16.50 -26.35 11.64
CA LYS A 327 -16.48 -25.78 13.00
C LYS A 327 -17.30 -26.60 14.03
N LYS A 328 -18.13 -27.55 13.59
CA LYS A 328 -18.87 -28.48 14.48
C LYS A 328 -18.09 -29.76 14.79
N ASP A 329 -17.07 -30.08 13.98
CA ASP A 329 -16.23 -31.26 14.15
C ASP A 329 -14.99 -30.88 14.98
N LYS A 330 -14.91 -31.43 16.19
CA LYS A 330 -13.81 -31.15 17.13
C LYS A 330 -12.47 -31.68 16.61
N GLU A 331 -12.45 -32.79 15.87
CA GLU A 331 -11.20 -33.37 15.37
C GLU A 331 -10.68 -32.58 14.17
N ASP A 332 -11.56 -32.13 13.25
CA ASP A 332 -11.15 -31.28 12.12
C ASP A 332 -10.62 -29.91 12.59
N LEU A 333 -11.30 -29.27 13.55
CA LEU A 333 -10.81 -28.05 14.20
C LEU A 333 -9.45 -28.24 14.86
N LYS A 334 -9.27 -29.35 15.58
CA LYS A 334 -8.00 -29.67 16.24
C LYS A 334 -6.89 -29.91 15.21
N ALA A 335 -7.18 -30.62 14.12
CA ALA A 335 -6.23 -30.89 13.05
C ALA A 335 -5.76 -29.60 12.36
N GLN A 336 -6.68 -28.72 11.97
CA GLN A 336 -6.35 -27.43 11.38
C GLN A 336 -5.52 -26.55 12.33
N ARG A 337 -5.91 -26.47 13.61
CA ARG A 337 -5.18 -25.70 14.63
C ARG A 337 -3.75 -26.20 14.81
N ILE A 338 -3.57 -27.53 14.88
CA ILE A 338 -2.24 -28.14 15.06
C ILE A 338 -1.34 -27.86 13.86
N ASP A 339 -1.86 -27.92 12.63
CA ASP A 339 -1.06 -27.63 11.43
C ASP A 339 -0.51 -26.19 11.44
N VAL A 340 -1.38 -25.20 11.70
CA VAL A 340 -0.96 -23.79 11.78
C VAL A 340 0.02 -23.56 12.94
N LYS A 341 -0.28 -24.06 14.15
CA LYS A 341 0.62 -23.90 15.31
C LYS A 341 1.97 -24.57 15.09
N ARG A 342 2.02 -25.72 14.40
CA ARG A 342 3.28 -26.40 14.06
C ARG A 342 4.17 -25.52 13.18
N ARG A 343 3.60 -24.83 12.18
CA ARG A 343 4.34 -23.87 11.35
C ARG A 343 4.81 -22.67 12.18
N LEU A 344 3.93 -22.07 12.97
CA LEU A 344 4.26 -20.90 13.80
C LEU A 344 5.34 -21.19 14.84
N TYR A 345 5.36 -22.40 15.40
CA TYR A 345 6.36 -22.82 16.38
C TYR A 345 7.69 -23.27 15.76
N ALA A 346 7.73 -23.57 14.45
CA ALA A 346 8.95 -24.07 13.79
C ALA A 346 10.17 -23.11 13.92
N PRO A 347 10.03 -21.78 13.77
CA PRO A 347 11.13 -20.85 14.02
C PRO A 347 11.59 -20.81 15.49
N MET A 348 10.68 -21.06 16.44
CA MET A 348 10.98 -21.07 17.89
C MET A 348 11.77 -22.31 18.34
N LYS A 349 11.85 -23.34 17.48
CA LYS A 349 12.65 -24.57 17.70
C LYS A 349 14.11 -24.47 17.22
N ARG A 350 14.53 -23.34 16.64
CA ARG A 350 15.90 -23.17 16.11
C ARG A 350 16.95 -23.36 17.21
N SER A 351 18.03 -24.07 16.88
CA SER A 351 19.06 -24.51 17.83
C SER A 351 20.06 -23.39 18.17
N GLU A 352 20.84 -23.53 19.25
CA GLU A 352 21.97 -22.65 19.58
C GLU A 352 22.96 -22.43 18.40
N ARG A 353 23.07 -23.37 17.47
CA ARG A 353 23.94 -23.24 16.28
C ARG A 353 23.33 -22.30 15.23
N ASP A 354 22.01 -22.29 15.10
CA ASP A 354 21.29 -21.35 14.23
C ASP A 354 21.37 -19.93 14.81
N TRP A 355 21.35 -19.84 16.13
CA TRP A 355 21.59 -18.62 16.90
C TRP A 355 22.97 -18.01 16.69
N LYS A 356 24.03 -18.83 16.73
CA LYS A 356 25.39 -18.36 16.42
C LYS A 356 25.54 -17.84 14.99
N ARG A 357 24.83 -18.43 14.03
CA ARG A 357 24.81 -17.96 12.63
C ARG A 357 24.04 -16.64 12.47
N LEU A 358 22.90 -16.50 13.14
CA LEU A 358 22.13 -15.25 13.18
C LEU A 358 22.93 -14.12 13.84
N ASN A 359 23.63 -14.39 14.94
CA ASN A 359 24.51 -13.45 15.63
C ASN A 359 25.68 -12.93 14.77
N LEU A 360 26.13 -13.72 13.80
CA LEU A 360 27.20 -13.35 12.87
C LEU A 360 26.71 -12.59 11.64
N ALA A 361 25.40 -12.62 11.36
CA ALA A 361 24.83 -12.15 10.10
C ALA A 361 23.84 -10.98 10.25
N LEU A 362 23.41 -10.67 11.48
CA LEU A 362 22.39 -9.66 11.76
C LEU A 362 22.94 -8.52 12.61
N THR A 363 22.39 -7.33 12.41
CA THR A 363 22.62 -6.16 13.27
C THR A 363 21.91 -6.33 14.62
N GLN A 364 22.27 -5.50 15.61
CA GLN A 364 21.77 -5.61 16.99
C GLN A 364 20.25 -5.45 17.10
N GLU A 365 19.63 -4.70 16.17
CA GLU A 365 18.17 -4.48 16.08
C GLU A 365 17.45 -5.72 15.50
N GLU A 366 18.01 -6.32 14.44
CA GLU A 366 17.49 -7.54 13.80
C GLU A 366 17.61 -8.77 14.72
N LEU A 367 18.64 -8.78 15.57
CA LEU A 367 18.84 -9.79 16.63
C LEU A 367 17.75 -9.76 17.69
N ARG A 368 17.27 -8.57 18.08
CA ARG A 368 16.18 -8.41 19.05
C ARG A 368 14.86 -8.96 18.51
N GLN A 369 14.59 -8.81 17.22
CA GLN A 369 13.42 -9.44 16.57
C GLN A 369 13.59 -10.95 16.41
N ALA A 370 14.81 -11.44 16.21
CA ALA A 370 15.09 -12.87 16.15
C ALA A 370 14.97 -13.57 17.52
N ALA A 371 15.11 -12.82 18.65
CA ALA A 371 15.27 -13.28 20.05
C ALA A 371 14.18 -14.23 20.60
N CYS A 372 13.16 -14.56 19.80
CA CYS A 372 12.09 -15.49 20.18
C CYS A 372 12.57 -16.91 20.57
N GLY A 373 13.82 -17.27 20.29
CA GLY A 373 14.41 -18.56 20.63
C GLY A 373 14.99 -18.66 22.06
N GLU A 374 15.27 -17.52 22.72
CA GLU A 374 15.74 -17.48 24.11
C GLU A 374 14.59 -17.38 25.14
N MET A 375 13.35 -17.32 24.66
CA MET A 375 12.15 -17.27 25.51
C MET A 375 12.01 -18.58 26.32
N ASP A 376 11.61 -18.47 27.58
CA ASP A 376 11.17 -19.65 28.34
C ASP A 376 9.93 -20.29 27.67
N GLU A 377 9.63 -21.55 28.02
CA GLU A 377 8.54 -22.29 27.38
C GLU A 377 7.15 -21.68 27.62
N GLU A 378 6.93 -20.99 28.73
CA GLU A 378 5.66 -20.31 29.02
C GLU A 378 5.48 -19.10 28.10
N THR A 379 6.53 -18.29 27.94
CA THR A 379 6.53 -17.14 27.05
C THR A 379 6.41 -17.59 25.59
N LYS A 380 7.09 -18.67 25.16
CA LYS A 380 6.89 -19.27 23.81
C LYS A 380 5.44 -19.70 23.60
N PHE A 381 4.81 -20.34 24.58
CA PHE A 381 3.43 -20.80 24.48
C PHE A 381 2.44 -19.62 24.39
N SER A 382 2.65 -18.58 25.20
CA SER A 382 1.87 -17.34 25.19
C SER A 382 1.98 -16.64 23.83
N THR A 383 3.19 -16.43 23.33
CA THR A 383 3.44 -15.81 22.03
C THR A 383 2.86 -16.63 20.87
N LEU A 384 3.04 -17.96 20.87
CA LEU A 384 2.43 -18.83 19.87
C LEU A 384 0.90 -18.71 19.84
N THR A 385 0.27 -18.58 21.02
CA THR A 385 -1.18 -18.43 21.13
C THR A 385 -1.63 -17.08 20.59
N GLN A 386 -0.99 -15.99 20.98
CA GLN A 386 -1.29 -14.64 20.46
C GLN A 386 -1.11 -14.55 18.93
N MET A 387 -0.01 -15.11 18.40
CA MET A 387 0.24 -15.16 16.95
C MET A 387 -0.83 -15.97 16.22
N TYR A 388 -1.25 -17.11 16.78
CA TYR A 388 -2.30 -17.93 16.20
C TYR A 388 -3.64 -17.18 16.17
N ASP A 389 -4.03 -16.53 17.27
CA ASP A 389 -5.32 -15.85 17.37
C ASP A 389 -5.42 -14.66 16.40
N ARG A 390 -4.38 -13.80 16.36
CA ARG A 390 -4.29 -12.70 15.38
C ARG A 390 -4.35 -13.20 13.94
N LEU A 391 -3.67 -14.31 13.66
CA LEU A 391 -3.65 -14.91 12.32
C LEU A 391 -5.02 -15.45 11.92
N MET A 392 -5.74 -16.12 12.83
CA MET A 392 -7.09 -16.61 12.55
C MET A 392 -8.08 -15.48 12.33
N GLU A 393 -7.96 -14.36 13.06
CA GLU A 393 -8.77 -13.16 12.81
C GLU A 393 -8.51 -12.60 11.41
N SER A 394 -7.24 -12.48 11.02
CA SER A 394 -6.83 -12.06 9.67
C SER A 394 -7.37 -13.01 8.58
N TYR A 395 -7.33 -14.33 8.80
CA TYR A 395 -7.88 -15.30 7.87
C TYR A 395 -9.40 -15.19 7.76
N GLN A 396 -10.10 -14.99 8.89
CA GLN A 396 -11.55 -14.81 8.88
C GLN A 396 -11.96 -13.58 8.08
N LYS A 397 -11.27 -12.44 8.23
CA LYS A 397 -11.51 -11.23 7.40
C LYS A 397 -11.39 -11.52 5.90
N THR A 398 -10.42 -12.34 5.51
CA THR A 398 -10.24 -12.75 4.11
C THR A 398 -11.38 -13.66 3.65
N ILE A 399 -11.78 -14.62 4.48
CA ILE A 399 -12.88 -15.55 4.19
C ILE A 399 -14.20 -14.81 4.02
N ASP A 400 -14.52 -13.89 4.93
CA ASP A 400 -15.75 -13.08 4.89
C ASP A 400 -15.82 -12.31 3.56
N ARG A 401 -14.67 -11.80 3.09
CA ARG A 401 -14.56 -11.11 1.80
C ARG A 401 -14.72 -12.06 0.60
N ILE A 402 -14.16 -13.27 0.66
CA ILE A 402 -14.37 -14.32 -0.36
C ILE A 402 -15.85 -14.68 -0.45
N GLU A 403 -16.54 -14.82 0.68
CA GLU A 403 -17.96 -15.16 0.72
C GLU A 403 -18.85 -14.03 0.19
N ALA A 404 -18.52 -12.78 0.51
CA ALA A 404 -19.24 -11.61 -0.01
C ALA A 404 -19.01 -11.40 -1.51
N HIS A 405 -17.80 -11.70 -2.02
CA HIS A 405 -17.38 -11.38 -3.37
C HIS A 405 -16.57 -12.53 -4.01
N PRO A 406 -17.20 -13.69 -4.32
CA PRO A 406 -16.48 -14.85 -4.86
C PRO A 406 -16.08 -14.69 -6.34
N ASN A 407 -16.78 -13.84 -7.10
CA ASN A 407 -16.60 -13.65 -8.55
C ASN A 407 -16.18 -12.21 -8.87
N ILE A 408 -15.06 -11.76 -8.30
CA ILE A 408 -14.58 -10.38 -8.45
C ILE A 408 -13.85 -10.15 -9.78
N PHE A 409 -13.29 -11.20 -10.40
CA PHE A 409 -12.41 -11.12 -11.57
C PHE A 409 -13.09 -11.43 -12.90
#